data_AF-A0A6C0B0V0-F1
#
_entry.id   AF-A0A6C0B0V0-F1
#
_cell.length_a   1.000
_cell.length_b   1.000
_cell.length_c   1.000
_cell.angle_alpha   90.00
_cell.angle_beta   90.00
_cell.angle_gamma   90.00
#
_symmetry.space_group_name_H-M   'P 1'
#
loop_
_entity.id
_entity.type
_entity.pdbx_description
1 polymer ?
#
loop_
_entity_poly.entity_id
_entity_poly.type
_entity_poly.pdbx_seq_one_letter_code
_entity_poly.pdbx_strand_id
1 'polypeptide(L)'
;MIRTKPELWLRVKAEVTRSSKGGLPGQWSARKAQLAVKLYKDRGGKYIGRKSSRNSLHQWTIQDWRTKSGMPSLVTGERYLPANAIKHLSSAEYSRTTRKKRQGMKRGHQFVRQPRSIARKTRRYRKF
;
A
#
# COMPACT_ATOMS: atom_id res chain seq x y z
N MET A 1 12.22 17.15 -6.00
CA MET A 1 13.14 16.31 -6.81
C MET A 1 12.64 16.26 -8.24
N ILE A 2 13.52 16.49 -9.20
CA ILE A 2 13.27 16.39 -10.64
C ILE A 2 13.83 15.05 -11.14
N ARG A 3 13.14 14.37 -12.06
CA ARG A 3 13.64 13.13 -12.67
C ARG A 3 14.55 13.47 -13.84
N THR A 4 15.74 12.87 -13.90
CA THR A 4 16.69 13.11 -14.98
C THR A 4 16.28 12.49 -16.32
N LYS A 5 15.45 11.44 -16.28
CA LYS A 5 14.98 10.70 -17.47
C LYS A 5 13.45 10.57 -17.43
N PRO A 6 12.68 11.62 -17.79
CA PRO A 6 11.22 11.58 -17.71
C PRO A 6 10.59 10.47 -18.57
N GLU A 7 11.12 10.24 -19.78
CA GLU A 7 10.63 9.18 -20.68
C GLU A 7 10.81 7.77 -20.10
N LEU A 8 11.96 7.51 -19.47
CA LEU A 8 12.19 6.24 -18.77
C LEU A 8 11.17 6.04 -17.64
N TRP A 9 10.85 7.11 -16.91
CA TRP A 9 9.85 7.05 -15.86
C TRP A 9 8.45 6.73 -16.40
N LEU A 10 8.05 7.33 -17.53
CA LEU A 10 6.76 7.03 -18.17
C LEU A 10 6.67 5.56 -18.58
N ARG A 11 7.72 5.01 -19.21
CA ARG A 11 7.79 3.59 -19.59
C ARG A 11 7.70 2.66 -18.38
N VAL A 12 8.51 2.91 -17.35
CA VAL A 12 8.50 2.12 -16.11
C VAL A 12 7.14 2.19 -15.43
N LYS A 13 6.53 3.38 -15.34
CA LYS A 13 5.20 3.57 -14.75
C LYS A 13 4.15 2.77 -15.52
N ALA A 14 4.15 2.82 -16.85
CA ALA A 14 3.21 2.08 -17.68
C ALA A 14 3.37 0.56 -17.51
N GLU A 15 4.61 0.06 -17.55
CA GLU A 15 4.93 -1.36 -17.35
C GLU A 15 4.44 -1.87 -15.99
N VAL A 16 4.80 -1.18 -14.91
CA VAL A 16 4.40 -1.57 -13.56
C VAL A 16 2.89 -1.49 -13.38
N THR A 17 2.24 -0.48 -13.98
CA THR A 17 0.78 -0.34 -13.95
C THR A 17 0.10 -1.54 -14.60
N ARG A 18 0.57 -2.00 -15.77
CA ARG A 18 0.03 -3.19 -16.45
C ARG A 18 0.32 -4.50 -15.72
N SER A 19 1.41 -4.59 -14.97
CA SER A 19 1.77 -5.82 -14.26
C SER A 19 0.79 -6.18 -13.13
N SER A 20 0.72 -7.46 -12.77
CA SER A 20 0.06 -7.97 -11.56
C SER A 20 0.92 -7.79 -10.29
N LYS A 21 2.12 -7.21 -10.40
CA LYS A 21 3.02 -7.00 -9.27
C LYS A 21 2.60 -5.78 -8.47
N GLY A 22 2.38 -5.96 -7.16
CA GLY A 22 1.99 -4.87 -6.26
C GLY A 22 0.52 -4.46 -6.35
N GLY A 23 -0.34 -5.25 -6.97
CA GLY A 23 -1.78 -5.00 -7.08
C GLY A 23 -2.36 -5.55 -8.38
N LEU A 24 -3.65 -5.32 -8.61
CA LEU A 24 -4.29 -5.77 -9.84
C LEU A 24 -3.69 -5.07 -11.08
N PRO A 25 -3.58 -5.78 -12.22
CA PRO A 25 -3.23 -5.18 -13.51
C PRO A 25 -4.05 -3.93 -13.84
N GLY A 26 -3.43 -2.96 -14.50
CA GLY A 26 -4.06 -1.70 -14.92
C GLY A 26 -4.23 -0.64 -13.82
N GLN A 27 -3.96 -0.98 -12.56
CA GLN A 27 -4.16 -0.05 -11.44
C GLN A 27 -2.86 0.52 -10.87
N TRP A 28 -2.94 1.72 -10.30
CA TRP A 28 -1.84 2.35 -9.57
C TRP A 28 -1.98 2.15 -8.06
N SER A 29 -0.94 1.63 -7.41
CA SER A 29 -0.91 1.36 -5.97
C SER A 29 0.39 1.84 -5.33
N ALA A 30 0.44 1.92 -4.00
CA ALA A 30 1.66 2.28 -3.28
C ALA A 30 2.81 1.26 -3.50
N ARG A 31 2.51 -0.05 -3.54
CA ARG A 31 3.52 -1.08 -3.89
C ARG A 31 4.03 -0.92 -5.32
N LYS A 32 3.15 -0.57 -6.26
CA LYS A 32 3.54 -0.26 -7.64
C LYS A 32 4.39 1.00 -7.72
N ALA A 33 4.07 2.03 -6.93
CA ALA A 33 4.92 3.22 -6.84
C ALA A 33 6.33 2.88 -6.31
N GLN A 34 6.44 2.02 -5.29
CA GLN A 34 7.74 1.52 -4.80
C GLN A 34 8.51 0.77 -5.89
N LEU A 35 7.84 -0.17 -6.56
CA LEU A 35 8.43 -0.97 -7.64
C LEU A 35 8.90 -0.07 -8.80
N ALA A 36 8.09 0.90 -9.20
CA ALA A 36 8.44 1.85 -10.25
C ALA A 36 9.65 2.71 -9.85
N VAL A 37 9.75 3.15 -8.59
CA VAL A 37 10.92 3.89 -8.10
C VAL A 37 12.18 3.01 -8.14
N LYS A 38 12.07 1.73 -7.73
CA LYS A 38 13.17 0.76 -7.80
C LYS A 38 13.62 0.56 -9.26
N LEU A 39 12.70 0.14 -10.14
CA LEU A 39 13.00 -0.13 -11.54
C LEU A 39 13.53 1.10 -12.29
N TYR A 40 13.01 2.30 -11.98
CA TYR A 40 13.52 3.53 -12.57
C TYR A 40 15.01 3.74 -12.23
N LYS A 41 15.40 3.50 -10.97
CA LYS A 41 16.80 3.61 -10.54
C LYS A 41 17.66 2.50 -11.13
N ASP A 42 17.18 1.26 -11.10
CA ASP A 42 17.88 0.10 -11.66
C ASP A 42 18.17 0.29 -13.16
N ARG A 43 17.26 0.97 -13.89
CA ARG A 43 17.44 1.34 -15.30
C ARG A 43 18.19 2.66 -15.53
N GLY A 44 18.93 3.13 -14.52
CA GLY A 44 19.80 4.31 -14.62
C GLY A 44 19.08 5.66 -14.56
N GLY A 45 17.85 5.69 -14.05
CA GLY A 45 17.11 6.90 -13.73
C GLY A 45 17.59 7.53 -12.42
N LYS A 46 17.86 8.84 -12.42
CA LYS A 46 18.31 9.60 -11.25
C LYS A 46 17.31 10.69 -10.89
N TYR A 47 17.51 11.28 -9.72
CA TYR A 47 16.73 12.40 -9.19
C TYR A 47 17.66 13.55 -8.85
N ILE A 48 17.33 14.76 -9.28
CA ILE A 48 18.05 16.01 -8.96
C ILE A 48 17.27 16.78 -7.89
N GLY A 49 18.01 17.40 -6.97
CA GLY A 49 17.47 18.24 -5.90
C GLY A 49 17.19 17.48 -4.60
N ARG A 50 16.83 18.24 -3.55
CA ARG A 50 16.64 17.71 -2.21
C ARG A 50 15.41 16.81 -2.13
N LYS A 51 15.53 15.71 -1.38
CA LYS A 51 14.38 14.90 -0.96
C LYS A 51 13.52 15.74 -0.01
N SER A 52 12.21 15.73 -0.23
CA SER A 52 11.28 16.32 0.74
C SER A 52 11.31 15.49 2.03
N SER A 53 11.29 16.17 3.19
CA SER A 53 11.10 15.55 4.49
C SER A 53 9.69 14.93 4.63
N ARG A 54 8.70 15.47 3.90
CA ARG A 54 7.33 14.94 3.81
C ARG A 54 7.23 13.92 2.67
N ASN A 55 7.86 12.76 2.83
CA ASN A 55 7.82 11.67 1.84
C ASN A 55 6.94 10.50 2.31
N SER A 56 5.65 10.57 1.98
CA SER A 56 4.67 9.55 2.35
C SER A 56 5.00 8.16 1.80
N LEU A 57 5.62 8.06 0.62
CA LEU A 57 6.02 6.77 0.05
C LEU A 57 7.15 6.13 0.86
N HIS A 58 8.12 6.92 1.34
CA HIS A 58 9.18 6.42 2.21
C HIS A 58 8.62 5.94 3.54
N GLN A 59 7.76 6.75 4.18
CA GLN A 59 7.08 6.37 5.42
C GLN A 59 6.25 5.09 5.24
N TRP A 60 5.55 4.96 4.11
CA TRP A 60 4.80 3.75 3.78
C TRP A 60 5.71 2.53 3.58
N THR A 61 6.93 2.74 3.06
CA THR A 61 7.93 1.69 2.81
C THR A 61 8.55 1.13 4.08
N ILE A 62 8.89 1.99 5.04
CA ILE A 62 9.53 1.57 6.28
C ILE A 62 8.55 0.96 7.29
N GLN A 63 7.25 1.20 7.11
CA GLN A 63 6.23 0.56 7.91
C GLN A 63 6.14 -0.94 7.58
N ASP A 64 6.11 -1.79 8.62
CA ASP A 64 5.80 -3.21 8.46
C ASP A 64 4.31 -3.37 8.16
N TRP A 65 3.95 -3.55 6.89
CA TRP A 65 2.56 -3.77 6.46
C TRP A 65 2.29 -5.26 6.29
N ARG A 66 1.30 -5.77 7.04
CA ARG A 66 0.97 -7.20 7.07
C ARG A 66 -0.50 -7.47 7.40
N THR A 67 -0.89 -8.73 7.30
CA THR A 67 -2.09 -9.27 7.96
C THR A 67 -1.70 -9.81 9.33
N LYS A 68 -2.67 -10.05 10.22
CA LYS A 68 -2.40 -10.64 11.54
C LYS A 68 -1.84 -12.06 11.42
N SER A 69 -2.27 -12.84 10.42
CA SER A 69 -1.75 -14.19 10.17
C SER A 69 -0.43 -14.24 9.39
N GLY A 70 -0.02 -13.15 8.74
CA GLY A 70 1.09 -13.15 7.79
C GLY A 70 0.72 -13.65 6.38
N MET A 71 -0.44 -14.29 6.22
CA MET A 71 -0.90 -14.76 4.91
C MET A 71 -1.39 -13.63 4.00
N PRO A 72 -1.37 -13.82 2.67
CA PRO A 72 -1.86 -12.81 1.73
C PRO A 72 -3.31 -12.38 2.00
N SER A 73 -3.52 -11.08 2.10
CA SER A 73 -4.82 -10.45 2.38
C SER A 73 -5.91 -10.79 1.35
N LEU A 74 -5.52 -11.05 0.09
CA LEU A 74 -6.42 -11.49 -0.97
C LEU A 74 -6.92 -12.92 -0.77
N VAL A 75 -6.11 -13.78 -0.15
CA VAL A 75 -6.45 -15.19 0.15
C VAL A 75 -7.33 -15.26 1.39
N THR A 76 -6.92 -14.63 2.50
CA THR A 76 -7.63 -14.77 3.79
C THR A 76 -8.78 -13.79 3.98
N GLY A 77 -8.85 -12.75 3.14
CA GLY A 77 -9.75 -11.62 3.32
C GLY A 77 -9.43 -10.74 4.53
N GLU A 78 -8.32 -10.99 5.23
CA GLU A 78 -7.89 -10.22 6.38
C GLU A 78 -7.54 -8.77 6.05
N ARG A 79 -7.64 -7.89 7.03
CA ARG A 79 -7.29 -6.48 6.84
C ARG A 79 -5.77 -6.32 6.78
N TYR A 80 -5.27 -5.79 5.65
CA TYR A 80 -3.88 -5.39 5.49
C TYR A 80 -3.65 -4.03 6.16
N LEU A 81 -2.81 -3.98 7.19
CA LEU A 81 -2.58 -2.80 8.04
C LEU A 81 -1.10 -2.74 8.46
N PRO A 82 -0.61 -1.57 8.91
CA PRO A 82 0.67 -1.51 9.60
C PRO A 82 0.65 -2.40 10.84
N ALA A 83 1.73 -3.11 11.13
CA ALA A 83 1.86 -4.00 12.27
C ALA A 83 1.57 -3.27 13.58
N ASN A 84 2.03 -2.03 13.72
CA ASN A 84 1.70 -1.18 14.87
C ASN A 84 0.19 -0.90 14.99
N ALA A 85 -0.52 -0.75 13.88
CA ALA A 85 -1.97 -0.62 13.92
C ALA A 85 -2.64 -1.91 14.39
N ILE A 86 -2.16 -3.08 13.93
CA ILE A 86 -2.66 -4.40 14.35
C ILE A 86 -2.44 -4.62 15.84
N LYS A 87 -1.25 -4.30 16.36
CA LYS A 87 -0.90 -4.42 17.79
C LYS A 87 -1.85 -3.65 18.71
N HIS A 88 -2.34 -2.50 18.25
CA HIS A 88 -3.24 -1.66 19.05
C HIS A 88 -4.73 -2.00 18.88
N LEU A 89 -5.09 -2.95 18.00
CA LEU A 89 -6.46 -3.45 17.89
C LEU A 89 -6.66 -4.64 18.82
N SER A 90 -7.80 -4.70 19.50
CA SER A 90 -8.19 -5.93 20.17
C SER A 90 -8.50 -7.02 19.14
N SER A 91 -8.45 -8.29 19.56
CA SER A 91 -8.83 -9.41 18.69
C SER A 91 -10.26 -9.26 18.14
N ALA A 92 -11.20 -8.74 18.95
CA ALA A 92 -12.56 -8.46 18.53
C ALA A 92 -12.64 -7.34 17.48
N GLU A 93 -11.90 -6.24 17.65
CA GLU A 93 -11.83 -5.16 16.66
C GLU A 93 -11.24 -5.63 15.34
N TYR A 94 -10.10 -6.35 15.38
CA TYR A 94 -9.47 -6.90 14.19
C TYR A 94 -10.41 -7.88 13.46
N SER A 95 -11.09 -8.77 14.20
CA SER A 95 -12.09 -9.68 13.65
C SER A 95 -13.25 -8.92 13.00
N ARG A 96 -13.79 -7.88 13.64
CA ARG A 96 -14.88 -7.06 13.09
C ARG A 96 -14.48 -6.34 11.81
N THR A 97 -13.29 -5.75 11.75
CA THR A 97 -12.82 -5.08 10.53
C THR A 97 -12.53 -6.09 9.42
N THR A 98 -11.96 -7.25 9.73
CA THR A 98 -11.73 -8.33 8.75
C THR A 98 -13.05 -8.88 8.21
N ARG A 99 -14.04 -9.14 9.06
CA ARG A 99 -15.39 -9.57 8.63
C ARG A 99 -16.02 -8.57 7.66
N LYS A 100 -15.93 -7.26 7.95
CA LYS A 100 -16.44 -6.23 7.05
C LYS A 100 -15.72 -6.29 5.68
N LYS A 101 -14.40 -6.49 5.66
CA LYS A 101 -13.65 -6.66 4.40
C LYS A 101 -14.13 -7.89 3.63
N ARG A 102 -14.20 -9.05 4.28
CA ARG A 102 -14.69 -10.31 3.68
C ARG A 102 -16.08 -10.15 3.07
N GLN A 103 -17.00 -9.49 3.77
CA GLN A 103 -18.35 -9.22 3.24
C GLN A 103 -18.31 -8.37 1.97
N GLY A 104 -17.49 -7.32 1.92
CA GLY A 104 -17.38 -6.51 0.71
C GLY A 104 -16.67 -7.23 -0.43
N MET A 105 -15.65 -8.04 -0.14
CA MET A 105 -14.99 -8.90 -1.14
C MET A 105 -15.97 -9.89 -1.76
N LYS A 106 -16.84 -10.53 -0.96
CA LYS A 106 -17.92 -11.41 -1.46
C LYS A 106 -18.90 -10.69 -2.40
N ARG A 107 -19.01 -9.37 -2.29
CA ARG A 107 -19.83 -8.51 -3.16
C ARG A 107 -19.06 -7.93 -4.35
N GLY A 108 -17.83 -8.42 -4.61
CA GLY A 108 -16.98 -7.92 -5.68
C GLY A 108 -16.34 -6.56 -5.41
N HIS A 109 -16.47 -6.00 -4.20
CA HIS A 109 -15.84 -4.73 -3.87
C HIS A 109 -14.35 -4.90 -3.61
N GLN A 110 -13.54 -4.29 -4.47
CA GLN A 110 -12.09 -4.22 -4.28
C GLN A 110 -11.71 -3.44 -3.01
N PHE A 111 -12.41 -2.33 -2.73
CA PHE A 111 -12.14 -1.47 -1.58
C PHE A 111 -13.33 -1.46 -0.62
N VAL A 112 -13.06 -1.74 0.66
CA VAL A 112 -14.08 -1.77 1.71
C VAL A 112 -13.65 -0.87 2.86
N ARG A 113 -14.46 0.15 3.14
CA ARG A 113 -14.22 1.07 4.27
C ARG A 113 -14.17 0.28 5.59
N GLN A 114 -13.23 0.66 6.45
CA GLN A 114 -13.17 0.15 7.81
C GLN A 114 -14.35 0.71 8.64
N PRO A 115 -14.86 -0.02 9.65
CA PRO A 115 -15.80 0.54 10.62
C PRO A 115 -15.27 1.85 11.21
N ARG A 116 -16.12 2.87 11.37
CA ARG A 116 -15.69 4.25 11.70
C ARG A 116 -14.81 4.33 12.96
N SER A 117 -15.17 3.61 14.02
CA SER A 117 -14.40 3.56 15.27
C SER A 117 -12.98 3.01 15.08
N ILE A 118 -12.86 1.88 14.35
CA ILE A 118 -11.59 1.23 14.04
C ILE A 118 -10.77 2.08 13.07
N ALA A 119 -11.42 2.73 12.10
CA ALA A 119 -10.76 3.65 11.18
C ALA A 119 -10.11 4.81 11.92
N ARG A 120 -10.81 5.39 12.91
CA ARG A 120 -10.29 6.46 13.78
C ARG A 120 -9.10 5.99 14.61
N LYS A 121 -9.19 4.82 15.23
CA LYS A 121 -8.11 4.21 16.03
C LYS A 121 -6.86 3.91 15.20
N THR A 122 -7.04 3.32 14.02
CA THR A 122 -5.93 2.97 13.11
C THR A 122 -5.37 4.15 12.32
N ARG A 123 -6.04 5.31 12.33
CA ARG A 123 -5.64 6.49 11.55
C ARG A 123 -4.23 6.97 11.90
N ARG A 124 -3.91 7.06 13.19
CA ARG A 124 -2.59 7.55 13.66
C ARG A 124 -1.41 6.71 13.18
N TYR A 125 -1.61 5.41 12.96
CA TYR A 125 -0.56 4.51 12.49
C TYR A 125 -0.42 4.49 10.96
N ARG A 126 -1.29 5.21 10.23
CA ARG A 126 -1.32 5.30 8.76
C ARG A 126 -1.09 6.73 8.25
N LYS A 127 -0.80 7.68 9.15
CA LYS A 127 -0.45 9.05 8.79
C LYS A 127 1.05 9.10 8.45
N PHE A 128 1.39 9.97 7.51
CA PHE A 128 2.75 10.26 7.04
C PHE A 128 2.90 11.77 6.90
#